data_AF-A0A3A3DKC8-F1
#
_entry.id   AF-A0A3A3DKC8-F1
#
_cell.length_a   1.000
_cell.length_b   1.000
_cell.length_c   1.000
_cell.angle_alpha   90.00
_cell.angle_beta   90.00
_cell.angle_gamma   90.00
#
_symmetry.space_group_name_H-M   'P 1'
#
loop_
_entity.id
_entity.type
_entity.pdbx_description
1 polymer ?
#
loop_
_entity_poly.entity_id
_entity_poly.type
_entity_poly.pdbx_seq_one_letter_code
_entity_poly.pdbx_strand_id
1 'polypeptide(L)'
;MRGWLILSALALAGCGEHQGFNPNYLFEDNPYGDYRTAREAALVTGDEPSRVIPVARPFYSPSPEKIAGQDPVPIPATKGLTIVDNAVVKDPDAPMPIVSSNMTP
;
A
#
# COMPACT_ATOMS: atom_id res chain seq x y z
N MET A 1 37.91 18.12 27.18
CA MET A 1 38.32 16.72 26.95
C MET A 1 37.11 15.78 26.89
N ARG A 2 36.39 15.52 27.98
CA ARG A 2 35.30 14.52 28.02
C ARG A 2 34.09 14.85 27.12
N GLY A 3 33.68 16.12 27.03
CA GLY A 3 32.58 16.53 26.14
C GLY A 3 32.91 16.37 24.65
N TRP A 4 34.17 16.58 24.25
CA TRP A 4 34.62 16.34 22.88
C TRP A 4 34.54 14.86 22.50
N LEU A 5 34.97 13.97 23.40
CA LEU A 5 34.86 12.52 23.19
C LEU A 5 33.39 12.06 23.02
N ILE A 6 32.46 12.64 23.79
CA ILE A 6 31.03 12.34 23.68
C ILE A 6 30.48 12.81 22.33
N LEU A 7 30.79 14.04 21.91
CA LEU A 7 30.35 14.58 20.63
C LEU A 7 30.91 13.77 19.45
N SER A 8 32.19 13.39 19.50
CA SER A 8 32.81 12.54 18.47
C SER A 8 32.16 11.15 18.40
N ALA A 9 31.86 10.54 19.55
CA ALA A 9 31.18 9.24 19.60
C ALA A 9 29.74 9.34 19.05
N LEU A 10 29.02 10.41 19.37
CA LEU A 10 27.66 10.64 18.89
C LEU A 10 27.62 10.91 17.37
N ALA A 11 28.60 11.66 16.85
CA ALA A 11 28.74 11.90 15.43
C ALA A 11 29.06 10.63 14.64
N LEU A 12 29.92 9.74 15.19
CA LEU A 12 30.22 8.44 14.60
C LEU A 12 29.03 7.48 14.63
N ALA A 13 28.31 7.42 15.75
CA ALA A 13 27.10 6.61 15.88
C ALA A 13 25.93 7.13 15.02
N GLY A 14 25.89 8.44 14.75
CA GLY A 14 24.90 9.08 13.88
C GLY A 14 25.18 8.93 12.39
N CYS A 15 26.25 8.25 11.99
CA CYS A 15 26.65 8.05 10.59
C CYS A 15 25.69 7.09 9.87
N GLY A 16 24.46 7.55 9.61
CA GLY A 16 23.58 7.16 8.51
C GLY A 16 23.15 5.71 8.33
N GLU A 17 23.70 4.72 9.04
CA GLU A 17 23.39 3.29 8.80
C GLU A 17 21.91 2.96 8.99
N HIS A 18 21.20 3.74 9.80
CA HIS A 18 19.76 3.63 10.03
C HIS A 18 18.91 4.08 8.83
N GLN A 19 19.47 4.77 7.84
CA GLN A 19 18.72 5.31 6.70
C GLN A 19 18.25 4.23 5.72
N GLY A 20 18.85 3.03 5.74
CA GLY A 20 18.49 1.93 4.85
C GLY A 20 18.69 2.27 3.37
N PHE A 21 18.92 1.26 2.52
CA PHE A 21 19.07 1.51 1.08
C PHE A 21 17.73 1.82 0.39
N ASN A 22 16.59 1.52 1.03
CA ASN A 22 15.29 1.72 0.42
C ASN A 22 14.85 3.19 0.59
N PRO A 23 14.79 3.97 -0.51
CA PRO A 23 14.48 5.39 -0.46
C PRO A 23 13.08 5.68 0.10
N ASN A 24 12.16 4.71 0.05
CA ASN A 24 10.81 4.87 0.62
C ASN A 24 10.80 5.03 2.14
N TYR A 25 11.88 4.65 2.83
CA TYR A 25 11.98 4.76 4.29
C TYR A 25 12.74 6.00 4.76
N LEU A 26 13.17 6.89 3.86
CA LEU A 26 13.84 8.13 4.22
C LEU A 26 12.88 9.20 4.76
N PHE A 27 13.36 10.00 5.72
CA PHE A 27 12.70 11.22 6.20
C PHE A 27 13.33 12.41 5.48
N GLU A 28 12.88 12.64 4.25
CA GLU A 28 13.40 13.70 3.39
C GLU A 28 12.87 15.08 3.79
N ASP A 29 13.60 16.14 3.43
CA ASP A 29 13.19 17.54 3.62
C ASP A 29 12.17 17.95 2.54
N ASN A 30 10.97 17.37 2.61
CA ASN A 30 9.84 17.64 1.73
C ASN A 30 8.51 17.53 2.50
N PRO A 31 7.38 18.02 1.96
CA PRO A 31 6.10 18.01 2.68
C PRO A 31 5.65 16.63 3.16
N TYR A 32 5.97 15.56 2.41
CA TYR A 32 5.65 14.20 2.81
C TYR A 32 6.55 13.70 3.95
N GLY A 33 7.83 14.09 3.97
CA GLY A 33 8.75 13.81 5.06
C GLY A 33 8.34 14.50 6.37
N ASP A 34 7.88 15.75 6.31
CA ASP A 34 7.32 16.48 7.46
C ASP A 34 6.09 15.76 8.02
N TYR A 35 5.15 15.39 7.15
CA TYR A 35 3.97 14.60 7.53
C TYR A 35 4.37 13.29 8.20
N ARG A 36 5.34 12.58 7.63
CA ARG A 36 5.78 11.29 8.17
C ARG A 36 6.43 11.46 9.54
N THR A 37 7.28 12.46 9.71
CA THR A 37 7.93 12.78 11.00
C THR A 37 6.88 13.07 12.07
N ALA A 38 5.91 13.93 11.76
CA ALA A 38 4.82 14.27 12.68
C ALA A 38 3.95 13.06 13.02
N ARG A 39 3.67 12.19 12.04
CA ARG A 39 2.90 10.96 12.25
C ARG A 39 3.63 9.97 13.15
N GLU A 40 4.92 9.72 12.92
CA GLU A 40 5.69 8.81 13.77
C GLU A 40 5.81 9.33 15.21
N ALA A 41 6.00 10.64 15.38
CA ALA A 41 5.98 11.26 16.71
C ALA A 41 4.64 11.06 17.43
N ALA A 42 3.51 11.26 16.73
CA ALA A 42 2.18 11.04 17.28
C ALA A 42 1.95 9.57 17.67
N LEU A 43 2.36 8.63 16.81
CA LEU A 43 2.22 7.19 17.10
C LEU A 43 3.05 6.74 18.31
N VAL A 44 4.23 7.32 18.52
CA VAL A 44 5.10 7.00 19.66
C VAL A 44 4.57 7.60 20.96
N THR A 45 3.98 8.80 20.90
CA THR A 45 3.47 9.52 22.07
C THR A 45 2.04 9.15 22.44
N GLY A 46 1.32 8.47 21.54
CA GLY A 46 -0.08 8.10 21.72
C GLY A 46 -1.06 9.22 21.32
N ASP A 47 -0.57 10.28 20.67
CA ASP A 47 -1.40 11.34 20.13
C ASP A 47 -2.08 10.91 18.82
N GLU A 48 -3.16 11.59 18.44
CA GLU A 48 -3.88 11.32 17.19
C GLU A 48 -3.03 11.76 15.97
N PRO A 49 -2.64 10.84 15.08
CA PRO A 49 -1.82 11.19 13.92
C PRO A 49 -2.64 11.92 12.86
N SER A 50 -1.98 12.81 12.09
CA SER A 50 -2.59 13.41 10.90
C SER A 50 -3.03 12.31 9.94
N ARG A 51 -4.27 12.41 9.45
CA ARG A 51 -4.86 11.47 8.46
C ARG A 51 -4.72 11.97 7.03
N VAL A 52 -4.26 13.21 6.85
CA VAL A 52 -4.16 13.86 5.54
C VAL A 52 -2.72 13.77 5.07
N ILE A 53 -2.50 12.95 4.05
CA ILE A 53 -1.19 12.80 3.40
C ILE A 53 -1.01 13.97 2.41
N PRO A 54 0.08 14.76 2.49
CA PRO A 54 0.32 15.91 1.63
C PRO A 54 0.87 15.50 0.26
N VAL A 55 0.29 14.48 -0.35
CA VAL A 55 0.62 14.02 -1.70
C VAL A 55 -0.58 14.33 -2.60
N ALA A 56 -0.31 15.01 -3.71
CA ALA A 56 -1.34 15.28 -4.71
C ALA A 56 -1.90 13.95 -5.23
N ARG A 57 -3.23 13.87 -5.36
CA ARG A 57 -3.86 12.72 -6.02
C ARG A 57 -3.28 12.62 -7.45
N PRO A 58 -3.04 11.40 -7.97
CA PRO A 58 -2.62 11.24 -9.36
C PRO A 58 -3.55 12.01 -10.30
N PHE A 59 -3.00 12.61 -11.36
CA PHE A 59 -3.79 13.41 -12.32
C PHE A 59 -4.99 12.62 -12.89
N TYR A 60 -4.85 11.30 -13.03
CA TYR A 60 -5.89 10.39 -13.52
C TYR A 60 -6.70 9.72 -12.41
N SER A 61 -6.62 10.20 -11.16
CA SER A 61 -7.40 9.65 -10.06
C SER A 61 -8.89 9.88 -10.31
N PRO A 62 -9.75 8.84 -10.25
CA PRO A 62 -11.18 9.01 -10.44
C PRO A 62 -11.77 9.93 -9.37
N SER A 63 -12.75 10.76 -9.74
CA SER A 63 -13.45 11.59 -8.76
C SER A 63 -14.20 10.70 -7.75
N PRO A 64 -14.50 11.19 -6.53
CA PRO A 64 -15.30 10.44 -5.56
C PRO A 64 -16.62 9.91 -6.15
N GLU A 65 -17.27 10.72 -6.98
CA GLU A 65 -18.52 10.37 -7.67
C GLU A 65 -18.29 9.23 -8.68
N LYS A 66 -17.15 9.25 -9.37
CA LYS A 66 -16.76 8.16 -10.28
C LYS A 66 -16.41 6.86 -9.55
N ILE A 67 -15.91 6.95 -8.31
CA ILE A 67 -15.62 5.80 -7.45
C ILE A 67 -16.91 5.21 -6.87
N ALA A 68 -17.82 6.08 -6.40
CA ALA A 68 -19.11 5.67 -5.84
C ALA A 68 -19.97 4.88 -6.84
N GLY A 69 -19.69 5.05 -8.14
CA GLY A 69 -20.45 4.40 -9.19
C GLY A 69 -21.83 5.03 -9.36
N GLN A 70 -22.68 4.37 -10.12
CA GLN A 70 -24.07 4.79 -10.29
C GLN A 70 -24.96 3.98 -9.34
N ASP A 71 -25.94 4.65 -8.73
CA ASP A 71 -27.01 4.02 -7.97
C ASP A 71 -28.36 4.34 -8.66
N PRO A 72 -29.09 3.33 -9.19
CA PRO A 72 -28.77 1.91 -9.17
C PRO A 72 -27.64 1.55 -10.13
N VAL A 73 -26.83 0.54 -9.76
CA VAL A 73 -25.79 0.00 -10.63
C VAL A 73 -26.45 -0.56 -11.89
N PRO A 74 -26.14 -0.06 -13.09
CA PRO A 74 -26.71 -0.56 -14.32
C PRO A 74 -26.43 -2.04 -14.48
N ILE A 75 -27.43 -2.78 -14.94
CA ILE A 75 -27.28 -4.20 -15.26
C ILE A 75 -26.29 -4.29 -16.45
N PRO A 76 -25.11 -4.91 -16.29
CA PRO A 76 -24.18 -5.06 -17.41
C PRO A 76 -24.84 -5.87 -18.52
N ALA A 77 -24.53 -5.56 -19.78
CA ALA A 77 -25.12 -6.22 -20.96
C ALA A 77 -24.90 -7.74 -20.99
N THR A 78 -23.98 -8.27 -20.17
CA THR A 78 -23.70 -9.69 -19.99
C THR A 78 -24.56 -10.39 -18.94
N LYS A 79 -25.34 -9.65 -18.14
CA LYS A 79 -26.26 -10.25 -17.15
C LYS A 79 -27.46 -10.86 -17.89
N GLY A 80 -27.38 -12.15 -18.16
CA GLY A 80 -28.43 -12.92 -18.84
C GLY A 80 -27.99 -13.66 -20.11
N LEU A 81 -26.72 -13.55 -20.53
CA LEU A 81 -26.18 -14.41 -21.57
C LEU A 81 -25.78 -15.76 -20.96
N THR A 82 -26.71 -16.71 -20.97
CA THR A 82 -26.34 -18.12 -20.88
C THR A 82 -25.62 -18.47 -22.18
N ILE A 83 -24.29 -18.44 -22.20
CA ILE A 83 -23.55 -19.12 -23.26
C ILE A 83 -23.78 -20.61 -23.02
N VAL A 84 -24.70 -21.19 -23.78
CA VAL A 84 -24.89 -22.65 -23.83
C VAL A 84 -23.79 -23.22 -24.72
N ASP A 85 -22.55 -23.16 -24.26
CA ASP A 85 -21.56 -24.10 -24.74
C ASP A 85 -21.87 -25.42 -24.03
N ASN A 86 -22.19 -26.45 -24.82
CA ASN A 86 -22.33 -27.82 -24.33
C ASN A 86 -20.99 -28.29 -23.73
N ALA A 87 -20.69 -27.89 -22.50
CA ALA A 87 -19.54 -28.31 -21.74
C ALA A 87 -20.07 -28.88 -20.42
N VAL A 88 -19.97 -30.21 -20.33
CA VAL A 88 -20.13 -31.07 -19.17
C VAL A 88 -20.18 -30.30 -17.84
N VAL A 89 -21.33 -30.36 -17.17
CA VAL A 89 -21.55 -29.80 -15.83
C VAL A 89 -20.56 -30.45 -14.86
N LYS A 90 -19.54 -29.69 -14.44
CA LYS A 90 -18.70 -30.06 -13.30
C LYS A 90 -19.33 -29.44 -12.05
N ASP A 91 -19.66 -30.30 -11.10
CA ASP A 91 -20.24 -29.95 -9.80
C ASP A 91 -19.46 -28.80 -9.14
N PRO A 92 -20.12 -27.66 -8.80
CA PRO A 92 -19.47 -26.49 -8.22
C PRO A 92 -18.92 -26.70 -6.80
N ASP A 93 -19.31 -27.78 -6.10
CA ASP A 93 -18.83 -28.09 -4.75
C ASP A 93 -17.69 -29.14 -4.74
N ALA A 94 -17.23 -29.58 -5.91
CA ALA A 94 -16.09 -30.49 -5.99
C ALA A 94 -14.78 -29.75 -5.59
N PRO A 95 -13.97 -30.31 -4.65
CA PRO A 95 -12.70 -29.70 -4.29
C PRO A 95 -11.82 -29.49 -5.52
N MET A 96 -11.34 -28.26 -5.73
CA MET A 96 -10.42 -27.99 -6.82
C MET A 96 -9.05 -28.62 -6.51
N PRO A 97 -8.53 -29.54 -7.34
CA PRO A 97 -7.20 -30.10 -7.10
C PRO A 97 -6.13 -29.01 -7.28
N ILE A 98 -5.34 -28.79 -6.23
CA ILE A 98 -4.26 -27.79 -6.15
C ILE A 98 -2.98 -28.30 -6.83
N VAL A 99 -3.11 -29.02 -7.95
CA VAL A 99 -1.96 -29.52 -8.71
C VAL A 99 -2.11 -29.03 -10.14
N SER A 100 -1.18 -28.16 -10.54
CA SER A 100 -1.12 -27.61 -11.89
C SER A 100 -0.84 -28.72 -12.90
N SER A 101 -1.68 -28.85 -13.92
CA SER A 101 -1.61 -29.88 -14.97
C SER A 101 -0.34 -29.82 -15.84
N ASN A 102 0.56 -28.88 -15.57
CA ASN A 102 1.81 -28.70 -16.31
C ASN A 102 3.05 -29.20 -15.55
N MET A 103 2.85 -29.90 -14.43
CA MET A 103 3.93 -30.65 -13.80
C MET A 103 3.63 -32.14 -13.94
N THR A 104 4.04 -32.72 -15.06
CA THR A 104 4.24 -34.17 -15.19
C THR A 104 5.73 -34.45 -15.37
N PRO A 105 6.20 -35.58 -14.84
CA PRO A 105 7.60 -35.84 -14.45
C PRO A 105 8.62 -35.84 -15.59
#